data_AF-A0A8B6D1Q4-F1
#
_entry.id   AF-A0A8B6D1Q4-F1
#
_cell.length_a   1.000
_cell.length_b   1.000
_cell.length_c   1.000
_cell.angle_alpha   90.00
_cell.angle_beta   90.00
_cell.angle_gamma   90.00
#
_symmetry.space_group_name_H-M   'P 1'
#
loop_
_entity.id
_entity.type
_entity.pdbx_description
1 polymer ?
#
loop_
_entity_poly.entity_id
_entity_poly.type
_entity_poly.pdbx_seq_one_letter_code
_entity_poly.pdbx_strand_id
1 'polypeptide(L)'
;MADKGNRPSAAPESIENSSVDDRQEYLQSVVSSVVQNVWHYRETKSLKTDDQTEPEKFCCGEDIEEEVILCGAGRNCTKGEVFHYSCAGLDTENLPNNWFCSDTCRNEKDSYPYCTCHQDLGNDEPMIGCSAGSKCTADEWYHTKCLDMTDVPEGKCRDITWTGLNLLCRRDAVREADGEAMISHWKLDLVHFFSTKHPKYVILAHRLLVSINGWLPDKLKHDLIYNRTVNYGGGIGRNLPMDFMNEILNILFKDLLDSAKGRYTNNTIQRCSQIVGPLGEALDSVFDSKVIENELYRHRRRNLDRDLNVSKMITFLGDESLFSQTPGRHHRAFPKYFHNENPKFPGKFQGKMKQLSKRLDKRRRIIACIVNA
;
A
#
# COMPACT_ATOMS: atom_id res chain seq x y z
N MET A 1 25.07 41.19 8.84
CA MET A 1 23.89 41.35 7.96
C MET A 1 24.34 40.96 6.57
N ALA A 2 24.10 39.71 6.19
CA ALA A 2 24.54 39.16 4.91
C ALA A 2 23.35 38.53 4.20
N ASP A 3 23.05 39.13 3.05
CA ASP A 3 22.42 38.64 1.84
C ASP A 3 21.48 37.42 1.92
N LYS A 4 20.17 37.70 1.87
CA LYS A 4 19.11 36.72 1.55
C LYS A 4 18.92 36.73 0.03
N GLY A 5 19.91 36.22 -0.70
CA GLY A 5 19.89 36.15 -2.17
C GLY A 5 19.37 34.81 -2.70
N ASN A 6 18.24 34.88 -3.41
CA ASN A 6 17.75 33.99 -4.47
C ASN A 6 17.56 32.49 -4.18
N ARG A 7 16.32 32.17 -3.82
CA ARG A 7 15.69 30.86 -3.97
C ARG A 7 15.20 30.71 -5.41
N PRO A 8 15.50 29.62 -6.14
CA PRO A 8 14.77 29.30 -7.35
C PRO A 8 13.43 28.68 -6.94
N SER A 9 12.41 29.52 -6.79
CA SER A 9 11.01 29.07 -6.78
C SER A 9 10.54 29.05 -8.24
N ALA A 10 9.94 27.95 -8.69
CA ALA A 10 9.24 27.92 -9.98
C ALA A 10 7.92 28.73 -9.96
N ALA A 11 7.57 29.32 -8.81
CA ALA A 11 6.51 30.30 -8.76
C ALA A 11 6.99 31.63 -9.37
N PRO A 12 6.13 32.38 -10.07
CA PRO A 12 6.46 33.72 -10.52
C PRO A 12 7.02 34.53 -9.34
N GLU A 13 8.16 35.21 -9.53
CA GLU A 13 8.83 36.00 -8.47
C GLU A 13 7.91 37.02 -7.77
N SER A 14 6.79 37.35 -8.41
CA SER A 14 5.76 38.28 -7.94
C SER A 14 4.60 37.65 -7.15
N ILE A 15 4.45 36.32 -7.08
CA ILE A 15 3.24 35.68 -6.51
C ILE A 15 3.11 35.93 -4.99
N GLU A 16 4.23 36.05 -4.28
CA GLU A 16 4.22 36.36 -2.83
C GLU A 16 3.74 37.79 -2.53
N ASN A 17 3.75 38.66 -3.54
CA ASN A 17 3.30 40.06 -3.47
C ASN A 17 2.06 40.32 -4.35
N SER A 18 1.54 39.31 -5.06
CA SER A 18 0.38 39.46 -5.93
C SER A 18 -0.93 39.50 -5.14
N SER A 19 -2.01 39.87 -5.83
CA SER A 19 -3.34 39.91 -5.22
C SER A 19 -3.77 38.51 -4.76
N VAL A 20 -4.75 38.47 -3.85
CA VAL A 20 -5.32 37.19 -3.35
C VAL A 20 -5.87 36.36 -4.51
N ASP A 21 -6.47 37.01 -5.51
CA ASP A 21 -7.05 36.37 -6.68
C ASP A 21 -5.96 35.74 -7.56
N ASP A 22 -4.85 36.44 -7.80
CA ASP A 22 -3.72 35.91 -8.60
C ASP A 22 -3.06 34.70 -7.91
N ARG A 23 -2.94 34.73 -6.58
CA ARG A 23 -2.41 33.59 -5.80
C ARG A 23 -3.34 32.39 -5.88
N GLN A 24 -4.64 32.64 -5.81
CA GLN A 24 -5.65 31.61 -5.90
C GLN A 24 -5.67 30.97 -7.30
N GLU A 25 -5.55 31.78 -8.35
CA GLU A 25 -5.48 31.31 -9.74
C GLU A 25 -4.20 30.49 -10.00
N TYR A 26 -3.05 30.97 -9.51
CA TYR A 26 -1.80 30.21 -9.58
C TYR A 26 -1.88 28.89 -8.81
N LEU A 27 -2.40 28.91 -7.57
CA LEU A 27 -2.60 27.70 -6.79
C LEU A 27 -3.55 26.73 -7.52
N GLN A 28 -4.65 27.23 -8.10
CA GLN A 28 -5.57 26.41 -8.89
C GLN A 28 -4.90 25.82 -10.13
N SER A 29 -4.03 26.57 -10.81
CA SER A 29 -3.26 26.09 -11.96
C SER A 29 -2.27 24.99 -11.58
N VAL A 30 -1.51 25.19 -10.49
CA VAL A 30 -0.57 24.18 -9.96
C VAL A 30 -1.33 22.95 -9.48
N VAL A 31 -2.41 23.12 -8.71
CA VAL A 31 -3.25 22.02 -8.26
C VAL A 31 -3.86 21.28 -9.45
N SER A 32 -4.35 21.98 -10.48
CA SER A 32 -4.88 21.36 -11.69
C SER A 32 -3.81 20.57 -12.45
N SER A 33 -2.60 21.12 -12.53
CA SER A 33 -1.46 20.44 -13.15
C SER A 33 -1.04 19.21 -12.35
N VAL A 34 -0.99 19.29 -11.02
CA VAL A 34 -0.75 18.15 -10.14
C VAL A 34 -1.86 17.12 -10.31
N VAL A 35 -3.13 17.52 -10.30
CA VAL A 35 -4.26 16.59 -10.49
C VAL A 35 -4.23 15.95 -11.88
N GLN A 36 -3.89 16.67 -12.95
CA GLN A 36 -3.79 16.09 -14.29
C GLN A 36 -2.62 15.11 -14.45
N ASN A 37 -1.48 15.39 -13.79
CA ASN A 37 -0.27 14.58 -13.89
C ASN A 37 -0.22 13.44 -12.87
N VAL A 38 -0.89 13.59 -11.72
CA VAL A 38 -0.90 12.64 -10.60
C VAL A 38 -2.23 11.91 -10.50
N TRP A 39 -3.36 12.58 -10.71
CA TRP A 39 -4.68 11.97 -10.64
C TRP A 39 -5.13 11.52 -12.02
N HIS A 40 -4.66 10.36 -12.46
CA HIS A 40 -5.16 9.77 -13.69
C HIS A 40 -6.66 9.46 -13.56
N TYR A 41 -7.46 10.11 -14.39
CA TYR A 41 -8.86 9.73 -14.59
C TYR A 41 -8.86 8.32 -15.19
N ARG A 42 -9.33 7.33 -14.41
CA ARG A 42 -9.45 5.95 -14.88
C ARG A 42 -10.46 5.90 -16.02
N GLU A 43 -9.99 5.50 -17.20
CA GLU A 43 -10.85 5.33 -18.36
C GLU A 43 -11.76 4.10 -18.16
N THR A 44 -12.93 4.32 -17.58
CA THR A 44 -13.89 3.24 -17.29
C THR A 44 -14.49 2.60 -18.54
N LYS A 45 -14.35 3.25 -19.71
CA LYS A 45 -14.84 2.77 -21.00
C LYS A 45 -14.04 1.56 -21.53
N SER A 46 -12.76 1.43 -21.18
CA SER A 46 -11.88 0.31 -21.60
C SER A 46 -12.01 -0.93 -20.72
N LEU A 47 -12.80 -0.89 -19.63
CA LEU A 47 -13.09 -2.06 -18.79
C LEU A 47 -14.08 -3.05 -19.45
N LYS A 48 -14.46 -2.83 -20.72
CA LYS A 48 -15.37 -3.71 -21.45
C LYS A 48 -14.59 -4.84 -22.13
N THR A 49 -14.97 -6.06 -21.73
CA THR A 49 -14.74 -7.34 -22.42
C THR A 49 -13.29 -7.61 -22.80
N ASP A 50 -12.59 -8.26 -21.89
CA ASP A 50 -11.38 -9.00 -22.25
C ASP A 50 -11.82 -10.36 -22.81
N ASP A 51 -12.06 -10.41 -24.12
CA ASP A 51 -12.26 -11.66 -24.86
C ASP A 51 -10.94 -12.44 -25.03
N GLN A 52 -9.83 -11.99 -24.42
CA GLN A 52 -8.49 -12.57 -24.60
C GLN A 52 -7.91 -13.30 -23.38
N THR A 53 -8.67 -13.49 -22.30
CA THR A 53 -8.17 -14.32 -21.19
C THR A 53 -8.60 -15.77 -21.37
N GLU A 54 -7.63 -16.63 -21.74
CA GLU A 54 -7.77 -18.06 -21.44
C GLU A 54 -8.12 -18.22 -19.94
N PRO A 55 -9.10 -19.07 -19.61
CA PRO A 55 -9.46 -19.34 -18.22
C PRO A 55 -8.22 -19.75 -17.42
N GLU A 56 -8.17 -19.41 -16.14
CA GLU A 56 -7.14 -19.96 -15.23
C GLU A 56 -7.15 -21.48 -15.39
N LYS A 57 -6.03 -22.04 -15.85
CA LYS A 57 -5.87 -23.49 -15.99
C LYS A 57 -5.62 -24.07 -14.61
N PHE A 58 -6.71 -24.32 -13.90
CA PHE A 58 -6.69 -25.13 -12.69
C PHE A 58 -6.28 -26.57 -13.04
N CYS A 59 -5.61 -27.23 -12.10
CA CYS A 59 -5.38 -28.69 -12.06
C CYS A 59 -6.46 -29.52 -12.78
N CYS A 60 -7.72 -29.25 -12.45
CA CYS A 60 -8.89 -30.02 -12.88
C CYS A 60 -9.72 -29.32 -13.97
N GLY A 61 -9.31 -28.14 -14.42
CA GLY A 61 -10.07 -27.33 -15.38
C GLY A 61 -11.35 -26.68 -14.81
N GLU A 62 -11.65 -26.87 -13.53
CA GLU A 62 -12.82 -26.31 -12.84
C GLU A 62 -12.37 -25.30 -11.76
N ASP A 63 -13.12 -24.22 -11.57
CA ASP A 63 -12.94 -23.25 -10.48
C ASP A 63 -13.81 -23.71 -9.28
N ILE A 64 -13.19 -24.43 -8.34
CA ILE A 64 -13.86 -24.99 -7.16
C ILE A 64 -13.61 -24.04 -5.98
N GLU A 65 -14.59 -23.88 -5.07
CA GLU A 65 -14.43 -23.07 -3.84
C GLU A 65 -13.50 -23.75 -2.81
N GLU A 66 -12.22 -23.90 -3.16
CA GLU A 66 -11.17 -24.51 -2.33
C GLU A 66 -9.89 -23.67 -2.34
N GLU A 67 -9.06 -23.78 -1.30
CA GLU A 67 -7.74 -23.16 -1.28
C GLU A 67 -6.81 -23.81 -2.31
N VAL A 68 -5.90 -22.99 -2.86
CA VAL A 68 -5.02 -23.39 -3.97
C VAL A 68 -3.55 -23.15 -3.64
N ILE A 69 -2.70 -24.05 -4.12
CA ILE A 69 -1.23 -23.96 -4.07
C ILE A 69 -0.66 -23.80 -5.48
N LEU A 70 0.50 -23.16 -5.58
CA LEU A 70 1.23 -22.99 -6.82
C LEU A 70 2.36 -24.03 -6.92
N CYS A 71 2.53 -24.63 -8.09
CA CYS A 71 3.71 -25.44 -8.35
C CYS A 71 4.95 -24.54 -8.47
N GLY A 72 6.06 -24.93 -7.84
CA GLY A 72 7.33 -24.20 -7.89
C GLY A 72 8.00 -24.12 -9.28
N ALA A 73 7.51 -24.89 -10.26
CA ALA A 73 7.93 -24.78 -11.67
C ALA A 73 7.12 -23.72 -12.46
N GLY A 74 6.09 -23.12 -11.84
CA GLY A 74 5.29 -22.05 -12.44
C GLY A 74 4.77 -22.37 -13.84
N ARG A 75 5.08 -21.50 -14.80
CA ARG A 75 4.67 -21.60 -16.22
C ARG A 75 5.25 -22.81 -16.96
N ASN A 76 6.33 -23.38 -16.45
CA ASN A 76 6.95 -24.56 -17.04
C ASN A 76 6.26 -25.86 -16.58
N CYS A 77 5.33 -25.76 -15.63
CA CYS A 77 4.54 -26.91 -15.21
C CYS A 77 3.51 -27.29 -16.28
N THR A 78 3.70 -28.46 -16.90
CA THR A 78 2.78 -29.02 -17.91
C THR A 78 1.43 -29.43 -17.32
N LYS A 79 1.31 -29.55 -16.00
CA LYS A 79 0.08 -29.94 -15.28
C LYS A 79 -0.78 -28.76 -14.79
N GLY A 80 -0.36 -27.51 -15.03
CA GLY A 80 -1.07 -26.30 -14.63
C GLY A 80 -0.32 -25.48 -13.58
N GLU A 81 -0.60 -24.18 -13.51
CA GLU A 81 0.07 -23.27 -12.56
C GLU A 81 -0.51 -23.36 -11.14
N VAL A 82 -1.79 -23.75 -11.02
CA VAL A 82 -2.60 -23.63 -9.80
C VAL A 82 -3.29 -24.97 -9.51
N PHE A 83 -3.13 -25.48 -8.29
CA PHE A 83 -3.70 -26.75 -7.83
C PHE A 83 -4.56 -26.52 -6.60
N HIS A 84 -5.78 -27.08 -6.55
CA HIS A 84 -6.53 -27.18 -5.30
C HIS A 84 -5.77 -28.03 -4.28
N TYR A 85 -5.98 -27.81 -2.99
CA TYR A 85 -5.33 -28.64 -1.96
C TYR A 85 -5.71 -30.12 -2.09
N SER A 86 -6.97 -30.42 -2.38
CA SER A 86 -7.46 -31.75 -2.74
C SER A 86 -6.77 -32.35 -3.97
N CYS A 87 -6.64 -31.55 -5.03
CA CYS A 87 -5.88 -31.90 -6.24
C CYS A 87 -4.40 -32.22 -5.95
N ALA A 88 -3.81 -31.50 -5.00
CA ALA A 88 -2.41 -31.60 -4.62
C ALA A 88 -2.14 -32.66 -3.54
N GLY A 89 -3.20 -33.25 -2.96
CA GLY A 89 -3.10 -34.15 -1.82
C GLY A 89 -2.52 -33.47 -0.56
N LEU A 90 -2.75 -32.18 -0.40
CA LEU A 90 -2.23 -31.38 0.71
C LEU A 90 -3.29 -31.14 1.77
N ASP A 91 -2.85 -31.16 3.02
CA ASP A 91 -3.65 -30.74 4.17
C ASP A 91 -3.30 -29.29 4.54
N THR A 92 -4.34 -28.52 4.89
CA THR A 92 -4.27 -27.12 5.31
C THR A 92 -3.33 -26.86 6.50
N GLU A 93 -3.07 -27.87 7.33
CA GLU A 93 -2.26 -27.72 8.54
C GLU A 93 -0.73 -27.85 8.29
N ASN A 94 -0.30 -28.39 7.15
CA ASN A 94 1.12 -28.64 6.85
C ASN A 94 1.48 -28.30 5.39
N LEU A 95 1.47 -27.00 5.07
CA LEU A 95 1.79 -26.52 3.74
C LEU A 95 3.31 -26.29 3.57
N PRO A 96 3.96 -26.93 2.59
CA PRO A 96 5.37 -26.68 2.31
C PRO A 96 5.57 -25.34 1.61
N ASN A 97 6.61 -24.60 2.02
CA ASN A 97 6.96 -23.30 1.42
C ASN A 97 7.30 -23.37 -0.08
N ASN A 98 7.81 -24.52 -0.54
CA ASN A 98 8.10 -24.82 -1.95
C ASN A 98 7.49 -26.17 -2.33
N TRP A 99 6.31 -26.16 -2.92
CA TRP A 99 5.61 -27.36 -3.38
C TRP A 99 5.81 -27.57 -4.89
N PHE A 100 6.02 -28.82 -5.31
CA PHE A 100 6.13 -29.19 -6.72
C PHE A 100 5.15 -30.33 -7.02
N CYS A 101 4.43 -30.25 -8.14
CA CYS A 101 3.42 -31.25 -8.50
C CYS A 101 4.01 -32.60 -8.98
N SER A 102 5.33 -32.67 -9.17
CA SER A 102 6.04 -33.86 -9.62
C SER A 102 7.56 -33.72 -9.44
N ASP A 103 8.26 -34.85 -9.39
CA ASP A 103 9.73 -34.88 -9.31
C ASP A 103 10.42 -34.32 -10.56
N THR A 104 9.75 -34.35 -11.72
CA THR A 104 10.26 -33.67 -12.93
C THR A 104 10.31 -32.16 -12.74
N CYS A 105 9.25 -31.55 -12.20
CA CYS A 105 9.22 -30.13 -11.86
C CYS A 105 10.21 -29.75 -10.73
N ARG A 106 10.59 -30.73 -9.90
CA ARG A 106 11.60 -30.55 -8.85
C ARG A 106 13.02 -30.56 -9.44
N ASN A 107 13.29 -31.48 -10.38
CA ASN A 107 14.62 -31.74 -10.95
C ASN A 107 15.02 -30.79 -12.09
N GLU A 108 14.07 -30.10 -12.73
CA GLU A 108 14.37 -29.06 -13.73
C GLU A 108 15.02 -27.79 -13.12
N LYS A 109 15.26 -27.75 -11.80
CA LYS A 109 15.74 -26.56 -11.05
C LYS A 109 17.25 -26.56 -10.75
N ASP A 110 18.04 -27.51 -11.24
CA ASP A 110 19.51 -27.56 -10.99
C ASP A 110 20.33 -26.47 -11.71
N SER A 111 19.68 -25.54 -12.41
CA SER A 111 20.31 -24.31 -12.91
C SER A 111 20.32 -23.22 -11.84
N TYR A 112 21.44 -22.50 -11.70
CA TYR A 112 21.59 -21.35 -10.81
C TYR A 112 20.34 -20.43 -10.87
N PRO A 113 19.55 -20.34 -9.78
CA PRO A 113 18.17 -19.83 -9.82
C PRO A 113 18.10 -18.31 -9.70
N TYR A 114 19.24 -17.63 -9.79
CA TYR A 114 19.34 -16.19 -9.60
C TYR A 114 19.86 -15.52 -10.86
N CYS A 115 19.32 -14.34 -11.12
CA CYS A 115 19.63 -13.48 -12.25
C CYS A 115 19.26 -14.11 -13.61
N THR A 116 18.87 -13.26 -14.56
CA THR A 116 18.50 -13.69 -15.92
C THR A 116 19.63 -14.35 -16.70
N CYS A 117 20.87 -14.29 -16.21
CA CYS A 117 22.04 -14.90 -16.83
C CYS A 117 22.23 -16.36 -16.43
N HIS A 118 21.55 -16.86 -15.38
CA HIS A 118 21.66 -18.23 -14.86
C HIS A 118 23.11 -18.73 -14.68
N GLN A 119 24.02 -17.81 -14.34
CA GLN A 119 25.44 -18.08 -14.12
C GLN A 119 25.80 -17.62 -12.71
N ASP A 120 26.45 -18.50 -11.95
CA ASP A 120 27.07 -18.14 -10.68
C ASP A 120 28.35 -17.35 -10.97
N LEU A 121 28.35 -16.05 -10.63
CA LEU A 121 29.48 -15.15 -10.85
C LEU A 121 30.38 -15.03 -9.60
N GLY A 122 30.12 -15.85 -8.57
CA GLY A 122 30.89 -15.91 -7.34
C GLY A 122 30.34 -15.01 -6.23
N ASN A 123 30.72 -15.31 -4.99
CA ASN A 123 30.22 -14.65 -3.76
C ASN A 123 30.57 -13.17 -3.64
N ASP A 124 31.53 -12.68 -4.43
CA ASP A 124 32.01 -11.29 -4.37
C ASP A 124 31.22 -10.36 -5.30
N GLU A 125 30.31 -10.89 -6.14
CA GLU A 125 29.49 -10.09 -7.05
C GLU A 125 28.25 -9.53 -6.33
N PRO A 126 28.07 -8.20 -6.24
CA PRO A 126 26.94 -7.62 -5.54
C PRO A 126 25.63 -7.89 -6.29
N MET A 127 24.65 -8.43 -5.56
CA MET A 127 23.31 -8.74 -6.05
C MET A 127 22.27 -7.81 -5.45
N ILE A 128 21.23 -7.50 -6.21
CA ILE A 128 20.06 -6.74 -5.75
C ILE A 128 18.81 -7.61 -5.79
N GLY A 129 18.05 -7.59 -4.70
CA GLY A 129 16.80 -8.31 -4.57
C GLY A 129 15.63 -7.56 -5.22
N CYS A 130 14.76 -8.27 -5.94
CA CYS A 130 13.50 -7.71 -6.41
C CYS A 130 12.61 -7.35 -5.21
N SER A 131 12.00 -6.16 -5.21
CA SER A 131 11.06 -5.75 -4.15
C SER A 131 9.78 -6.59 -4.11
N ALA A 132 9.50 -7.37 -5.16
CA ALA A 132 8.44 -8.38 -5.15
C ALA A 132 8.81 -9.63 -4.32
N GLY A 133 10.08 -9.80 -3.93
CA GLY A 133 10.59 -10.96 -3.22
C GLY A 133 10.23 -12.26 -3.94
N SER A 134 9.73 -13.23 -3.19
CA SER A 134 9.24 -14.52 -3.69
C SER A 134 8.00 -14.45 -4.61
N LYS A 135 7.43 -13.26 -4.80
CA LYS A 135 6.35 -13.03 -5.78
C LYS A 135 6.89 -12.61 -7.16
N CYS A 136 8.20 -12.44 -7.29
CA CYS A 136 8.84 -12.19 -8.59
C CYS A 136 8.76 -13.45 -9.45
N THR A 137 8.19 -13.35 -10.65
CA THR A 137 8.04 -14.49 -11.57
C THR A 137 9.25 -14.74 -12.47
N ALA A 138 10.25 -13.85 -12.39
CA ALA A 138 11.54 -14.01 -13.05
C ALA A 138 12.51 -14.58 -12.01
N ASP A 139 13.40 -13.74 -11.46
CA ASP A 139 14.35 -14.14 -10.43
C ASP A 139 14.24 -13.22 -9.20
N GLU A 140 14.51 -13.76 -8.01
CA GLU A 140 14.48 -12.99 -6.76
C GLU A 140 15.69 -12.05 -6.62
N TRP A 141 16.83 -12.44 -7.19
CA TRP A 141 18.11 -11.76 -7.05
C TRP A 141 18.77 -11.57 -8.42
N TYR A 142 19.37 -10.41 -8.67
CA TYR A 142 20.03 -10.08 -9.93
C TYR A 142 21.44 -9.54 -9.66
N HIS A 143 22.42 -9.90 -10.48
CA HIS A 143 23.73 -9.23 -10.43
C HIS A 143 23.56 -7.77 -10.83
N THR A 144 24.19 -6.86 -10.08
CA THR A 144 24.16 -5.42 -10.36
C THR A 144 24.68 -5.10 -11.77
N LYS A 145 25.73 -5.78 -12.23
CA LYS A 145 26.26 -5.66 -13.60
C LYS A 145 25.31 -6.17 -14.69
N CYS A 146 24.47 -7.15 -14.38
CA CYS A 146 23.45 -7.64 -15.32
C CYS A 146 22.26 -6.68 -15.44
N LEU A 147 22.19 -5.68 -14.55
CA LEU A 147 21.13 -4.68 -14.51
C LEU A 147 21.56 -3.28 -14.97
N ASP A 148 22.84 -3.04 -15.29
CA ASP A 148 23.39 -1.75 -15.79
C ASP A 148 22.73 -0.53 -15.12
N MET A 149 22.75 -0.50 -13.78
CA MET A 149 22.03 0.47 -12.94
C MET A 149 22.59 1.91 -12.98
N THR A 150 23.36 2.28 -14.01
CA THR A 150 23.95 3.62 -14.16
C THR A 150 22.95 4.67 -14.63
N ASP A 151 21.83 4.26 -15.25
CA ASP A 151 20.81 5.18 -15.78
C ASP A 151 19.43 4.95 -15.13
N VAL A 152 18.92 5.97 -14.44
CA VAL A 152 17.55 5.94 -13.89
C VAL A 152 16.55 6.17 -15.04
N PRO A 153 15.63 5.22 -15.30
CA PRO A 153 14.69 5.34 -16.42
C PRO A 153 13.58 6.36 -16.15
N GLU A 154 13.25 7.13 -17.18
CA GLU A 154 12.17 8.14 -17.20
C GLU A 154 10.82 7.60 -16.69
N GLY A 155 10.42 6.40 -17.12
CA GLY A 155 9.18 5.75 -16.67
C GLY A 155 9.20 5.32 -15.20
N LYS A 156 10.38 5.09 -14.61
CA LYS A 156 10.52 4.71 -13.20
C LYS A 156 10.49 5.93 -12.29
N CYS A 157 11.04 7.07 -12.75
CA CYS A 157 10.96 8.35 -12.03
C CYS A 157 9.51 8.81 -11.87
N ARG A 158 8.74 8.83 -12.97
CA ARG A 158 7.32 9.21 -12.92
C ARG A 158 6.53 8.37 -11.92
N ASP A 159 6.75 7.06 -11.91
CA ASP A 159 6.03 6.12 -11.04
C ASP A 159 6.41 6.25 -9.57
N ILE A 160 7.69 6.45 -9.30
CA ILE A 160 8.20 6.71 -7.95
C ILE A 160 7.67 8.06 -7.44
N THR A 161 7.71 9.10 -8.27
CA THR A 161 7.16 10.42 -7.93
C THR A 161 5.66 10.33 -7.68
N TRP A 162 4.91 9.68 -8.56
CA TRP A 162 3.48 9.44 -8.38
C TRP A 162 3.19 8.69 -7.08
N THR A 163 3.90 7.59 -6.84
CA THR A 163 3.73 6.78 -5.62
C THR A 163 4.05 7.61 -4.38
N GLY A 164 5.13 8.38 -4.40
CA GLY A 164 5.53 9.26 -3.30
C GLY A 164 4.49 10.34 -3.01
N LEU A 165 4.01 11.04 -4.05
CA LEU A 165 2.95 12.04 -3.91
C LEU A 165 1.64 11.42 -3.42
N ASN A 166 1.26 10.25 -3.93
CA ASN A 166 0.07 9.53 -3.50
C ASN A 166 0.15 9.17 -2.00
N LEU A 167 1.30 8.67 -1.54
CA LEU A 167 1.53 8.38 -0.11
C LEU A 167 1.47 9.65 0.76
N LEU A 168 1.99 10.78 0.27
CA LEU A 168 1.88 12.06 0.97
C LEU A 168 0.43 12.54 1.05
N CYS A 169 -0.32 12.51 -0.04
CA CYS A 169 -1.75 12.85 -0.04
C CYS A 169 -2.56 11.97 0.92
N ARG A 170 -2.29 10.66 0.94
CA ARG A 170 -2.92 9.72 1.89
C ARG A 170 -2.62 10.08 3.33
N ARG A 171 -1.36 10.40 3.62
CA ARG A 171 -0.95 10.82 4.97
C ARG A 171 -1.66 12.10 5.37
N ASP A 172 -1.74 13.07 4.47
CA ASP A 172 -2.37 14.35 4.76
C ASP A 172 -3.90 14.19 4.94
N ALA A 173 -4.57 13.35 4.12
CA ALA A 173 -5.97 13.00 4.31
C ALA A 173 -6.25 12.39 5.69
N VAL A 174 -5.36 11.52 6.19
CA VAL A 174 -5.45 11.00 7.56
C VAL A 174 -5.26 12.11 8.58
N ARG A 175 -4.23 12.94 8.43
CA ARG A 175 -3.89 14.00 9.40
C ARG A 175 -4.98 15.05 9.53
N GLU A 176 -5.68 15.36 8.44
CA GLU A 176 -6.81 16.28 8.41
C GLU A 176 -8.18 15.61 8.66
N ALA A 177 -8.20 14.29 8.90
CA ALA A 177 -9.44 13.51 9.04
C ALA A 177 -10.41 13.67 7.84
N ASP A 178 -9.87 13.81 6.63
CA ASP A 178 -10.64 13.91 5.40
C ASP A 178 -11.11 12.51 4.96
N GLY A 179 -12.27 12.12 5.50
CA GLY A 179 -12.90 10.84 5.20
C GLY A 179 -13.18 10.63 3.71
N GLU A 180 -13.58 11.68 2.98
CA GLU A 180 -13.90 11.56 1.55
C GLU A 180 -12.65 11.29 0.72
N ALA A 181 -11.56 12.02 0.99
CA ALA A 181 -10.26 11.75 0.36
C ALA A 181 -9.78 10.33 0.70
N MET A 182 -9.87 9.92 1.97
CA MET A 182 -9.54 8.56 2.39
C MET A 182 -10.34 7.51 1.61
N ILE A 183 -11.66 7.67 1.44
CA ILE A 183 -12.49 6.76 0.66
C ILE A 183 -12.14 6.76 -0.83
N SER A 184 -11.74 7.91 -1.39
CA SER A 184 -11.25 7.97 -2.77
C SER A 184 -10.02 7.08 -2.98
N HIS A 185 -9.11 7.04 -2.00
CA HIS A 185 -7.91 6.20 -2.05
C HIS A 185 -8.25 4.70 -2.04
N TRP A 186 -9.31 4.29 -1.32
CA TRP A 186 -9.79 2.90 -1.33
C TRP A 186 -10.22 2.42 -2.71
N LYS A 187 -10.61 3.32 -3.64
CA LYS A 187 -10.90 2.95 -5.04
C LYS A 187 -9.63 2.53 -5.79
N LEU A 188 -8.51 3.22 -5.53
CA LEU A 188 -7.21 2.86 -6.07
C LEU A 188 -6.69 1.56 -5.44
N ASP A 189 -6.85 1.44 -4.12
CA ASP A 189 -6.40 0.27 -3.36
C ASP A 189 -7.11 -1.00 -3.78
N LEU A 190 -8.42 -0.94 -4.07
CA LEU A 190 -9.17 -2.09 -4.57
C LEU A 190 -8.51 -2.70 -5.82
N VAL A 191 -8.08 -1.86 -6.76
CA VAL A 191 -7.41 -2.33 -7.99
C VAL A 191 -6.01 -2.81 -7.72
N HIS A 192 -5.29 -2.12 -6.83
CA HIS A 192 -3.97 -2.56 -6.39
C HIS A 192 -4.04 -3.96 -5.75
N PHE A 193 -4.92 -4.17 -4.77
CA PHE A 193 -5.11 -5.45 -4.08
C PHE A 193 -5.52 -6.58 -5.02
N PHE A 194 -6.33 -6.28 -6.04
CA PHE A 194 -6.67 -7.26 -7.06
C PHE A 194 -5.43 -7.64 -7.88
N SER A 195 -4.69 -6.64 -8.35
CA SER A 195 -3.51 -6.83 -9.21
C SER A 195 -2.35 -7.52 -8.50
N THR A 196 -2.26 -7.41 -7.17
CA THR A 196 -1.24 -8.03 -6.32
C THR A 196 -1.71 -9.33 -5.65
N LYS A 197 -2.87 -9.87 -6.06
CA LYS A 197 -3.44 -11.15 -5.56
C LYS A 197 -3.66 -11.17 -4.04
N HIS A 198 -4.28 -10.12 -3.52
CA HIS A 198 -4.66 -10.01 -2.11
C HIS A 198 -6.18 -10.13 -1.90
N PRO A 199 -6.75 -11.35 -1.97
CA PRO A 199 -8.19 -11.57 -2.04
C PRO A 199 -8.94 -11.05 -0.81
N LYS A 200 -8.36 -11.18 0.40
CA LYS A 200 -8.94 -10.66 1.64
C LYS A 200 -9.16 -9.15 1.56
N TYR A 201 -8.15 -8.39 1.14
CA TYR A 201 -8.23 -6.94 1.02
C TYR A 201 -9.14 -6.49 -0.13
N VAL A 202 -9.22 -7.26 -1.22
CA VAL A 202 -10.22 -7.03 -2.29
C VAL A 202 -11.64 -7.12 -1.75
N ILE A 203 -11.95 -8.16 -0.95
CA ILE A 203 -13.29 -8.33 -0.36
C ILE A 203 -13.61 -7.20 0.61
N LEU A 204 -12.66 -6.80 1.45
CA LEU A 204 -12.84 -5.71 2.42
C LEU A 204 -13.05 -4.35 1.71
N ALA A 205 -12.21 -4.03 0.73
CA ALA A 205 -12.31 -2.81 -0.05
C ALA A 205 -13.63 -2.75 -0.84
N HIS A 206 -14.03 -3.85 -1.48
CA HIS A 206 -15.32 -3.95 -2.18
C HIS A 206 -16.50 -3.71 -1.22
N ARG A 207 -16.53 -4.41 -0.08
CA ARG A 207 -17.59 -4.24 0.92
C ARG A 207 -17.66 -2.81 1.42
N LEU A 208 -16.52 -2.20 1.71
CA LEU A 208 -16.48 -0.81 2.16
C LEU A 208 -17.08 0.14 1.11
N LEU A 209 -16.63 0.04 -0.13
CA LEU A 209 -17.10 0.92 -1.20
C LEU A 209 -18.59 0.71 -1.47
N VAL A 210 -19.08 -0.53 -1.49
CA VAL A 210 -20.51 -0.83 -1.66
C VAL A 210 -21.34 -0.33 -0.47
N SER A 211 -20.85 -0.52 0.76
CA SER A 211 -21.45 0.03 1.99
C SER A 211 -21.73 1.53 1.89
N ILE A 212 -20.75 2.30 1.42
CA ILE A 212 -20.85 3.76 1.32
C ILE A 212 -21.74 4.21 0.15
N ASN A 213 -21.84 3.40 -0.92
CA ASN A 213 -22.60 3.73 -2.13
C ASN A 213 -24.06 3.24 -2.11
N GLY A 214 -24.65 3.04 -0.91
CA GLY A 214 -26.09 2.80 -0.76
C GLY A 214 -26.48 1.42 -0.24
N TRP A 215 -25.52 0.60 0.19
CA TRP A 215 -25.83 -0.66 0.86
C TRP A 215 -26.19 -0.48 2.34
N LEU A 216 -25.61 0.52 3.00
CA LEU A 216 -25.94 0.86 4.39
C LEU A 216 -26.81 2.12 4.48
N PRO A 217 -27.59 2.27 5.57
CA PRO A 217 -28.27 3.52 5.89
C PRO A 217 -27.30 4.69 6.03
N ASP A 218 -27.78 5.91 5.76
CA ASP A 218 -26.95 7.12 5.72
C ASP A 218 -26.16 7.38 6.99
N LYS A 219 -26.73 7.06 8.16
CA LYS A 219 -26.02 7.20 9.44
C LYS A 219 -24.77 6.30 9.51
N LEU A 220 -24.92 5.02 9.19
CA LEU A 220 -23.79 4.07 9.19
C LEU A 220 -22.80 4.38 8.08
N LYS A 221 -23.27 4.90 6.93
CA LYS A 221 -22.41 5.42 5.88
C LYS A 221 -21.55 6.57 6.39
N HIS A 222 -22.16 7.55 7.06
CA HIS A 222 -21.45 8.69 7.65
C HIS A 222 -20.39 8.21 8.64
N ASP A 223 -20.77 7.33 9.57
CA ASP A 223 -19.83 6.76 10.55
C ASP A 223 -18.69 6.01 9.85
N LEU A 224 -18.95 5.23 8.79
CA LEU A 224 -17.89 4.53 8.05
C LEU A 224 -16.93 5.42 7.28
N ILE A 225 -17.34 6.63 6.90
CA ILE A 225 -16.49 7.60 6.21
C ILE A 225 -15.62 8.33 7.24
N TYR A 226 -16.23 8.87 8.29
CA TYR A 226 -15.58 9.81 9.20
C TYR A 226 -15.00 9.17 10.47
N ASN A 227 -15.51 8.02 10.92
CA ASN A 227 -14.98 7.31 12.09
C ASN A 227 -13.78 6.41 11.72
N ARG A 228 -12.75 7.00 11.11
CA ARG A 228 -11.53 6.29 10.66
C ARG A 228 -10.24 6.75 11.31
N THR A 229 -10.28 7.91 11.95
CA THR A 229 -9.12 8.52 12.58
C THR A 229 -9.42 8.89 14.02
N VAL A 230 -8.38 8.96 14.83
CA VAL A 230 -8.47 9.36 16.24
C VAL A 230 -7.49 10.53 16.45
N ASN A 231 -7.98 11.62 17.04
CA ASN A 231 -7.13 12.74 17.44
C ASN A 231 -6.70 12.59 18.89
N TYR A 232 -5.76 11.68 19.12
CA TYR A 232 -5.37 11.28 20.47
C TYR A 232 -4.72 12.41 21.28
N GLY A 233 -3.77 13.13 20.67
CA GLY A 233 -3.03 14.22 21.31
C GLY A 233 -3.70 15.60 21.19
N GLY A 234 -4.86 15.69 20.54
CA GLY A 234 -5.50 16.95 20.19
C GLY A 234 -4.72 17.82 19.19
N GLY A 235 -5.41 18.78 18.58
CA GLY A 235 -4.81 19.78 17.67
C GLY A 235 -4.94 19.45 16.19
N ILE A 236 -4.68 20.47 15.35
CA ILE A 236 -4.84 20.41 13.89
C ILE A 236 -3.74 19.54 13.28
N GLY A 237 -4.10 18.71 12.29
CA GLY A 237 -3.13 17.86 11.58
C GLY A 237 -2.50 16.76 12.44
N ARG A 238 -3.13 16.37 13.56
CA ARG A 238 -2.61 15.39 14.53
C ARG A 238 -3.45 14.11 14.63
N ASN A 239 -4.38 13.93 13.70
CA ASN A 239 -5.15 12.71 13.58
C ASN A 239 -4.24 11.51 13.23
N LEU A 240 -4.53 10.37 13.85
CA LEU A 240 -3.89 9.08 13.57
C LEU A 240 -4.93 8.12 12.97
N PRO A 241 -4.53 7.14 12.14
CA PRO A 241 -5.42 6.06 11.74
C PRO A 241 -5.93 5.32 12.98
N MET A 242 -7.23 5.02 13.02
CA MET A 242 -7.84 4.33 14.17
C MET A 242 -7.27 2.92 14.37
N ASP A 243 -6.95 2.21 13.29
CA ASP A 243 -6.31 0.90 13.35
C ASP A 243 -4.93 0.97 14.02
N PHE A 244 -4.16 1.99 13.66
CA PHE A 244 -2.87 2.28 14.29
C PHE A 244 -3.02 2.64 15.77
N MET A 245 -4.06 3.40 16.14
CA MET A 245 -4.34 3.70 17.54
C MET A 245 -4.68 2.41 18.33
N ASN A 246 -5.49 1.52 17.77
CA ASN A 246 -5.78 0.23 18.39
C ASN A 246 -4.52 -0.61 18.56
N GLU A 247 -3.60 -0.60 17.60
CA GLU A 247 -2.30 -1.25 17.70
C GLU A 247 -1.48 -0.66 18.87
N ILE A 248 -1.38 0.66 18.97
CA ILE A 248 -0.71 1.35 20.08
C ILE A 248 -1.32 0.94 21.42
N LEU A 249 -2.65 1.01 21.56
CA LEU A 249 -3.33 0.63 22.81
C LEU A 249 -3.08 -0.83 23.18
N ASN A 250 -3.05 -1.73 22.19
CA ASN A 250 -2.75 -3.14 22.42
C ASN A 250 -1.30 -3.36 22.87
N ILE A 251 -0.35 -2.61 22.33
CA ILE A 251 1.06 -2.66 22.75
C ILE A 251 1.19 -2.16 24.19
N LEU A 252 0.65 -0.96 24.48
CA LEU A 252 0.68 -0.39 25.83
C LEU A 252 0.03 -1.31 26.88
N PHE A 253 -1.09 -1.94 26.52
CA PHE A 253 -1.75 -2.91 27.38
C PHE A 253 -0.86 -4.12 27.69
N LYS A 254 -0.16 -4.66 26.70
CA LYS A 254 0.77 -5.78 26.89
C LYS A 254 1.97 -5.38 27.75
N ASP A 255 2.53 -4.20 27.54
CA ASP A 255 3.65 -3.69 28.35
C ASP A 255 3.27 -3.49 29.83
N LEU A 256 2.05 -2.98 30.07
CA LEU A 256 1.48 -2.87 31.42
C LEU A 256 1.26 -4.24 32.08
N LEU A 257 0.81 -5.23 31.31
CA LEU A 257 0.67 -6.60 31.80
C LEU A 257 2.03 -7.24 32.13
N ASP A 258 3.04 -7.05 31.27
CA ASP A 258 4.39 -7.55 31.52
C ASP A 258 4.99 -6.95 32.79
N SER A 259 4.69 -5.68 33.06
CA SER A 259 5.07 -5.00 34.32
C SER A 259 4.45 -5.64 35.57
N ALA A 260 3.33 -6.37 35.43
CA ALA A 260 2.72 -7.13 36.51
C ALA A 260 3.42 -8.48 36.80
N LYS A 261 4.51 -8.80 36.08
CA LYS A 261 5.39 -9.97 36.28
C LYS A 261 4.65 -11.29 36.51
N GLY A 262 3.65 -11.57 35.67
CA GLY A 262 2.93 -12.85 35.66
C GLY A 262 1.79 -13.00 36.68
N ARG A 263 1.43 -11.95 37.44
CA ARG A 263 0.26 -11.96 38.34
C ARG A 263 -1.03 -11.53 37.61
N TYR A 264 -1.43 -12.32 36.62
CA TYR A 264 -2.63 -12.09 35.81
C TYR A 264 -3.89 -12.52 36.55
N THR A 265 -4.38 -11.67 37.46
CA THR A 265 -5.73 -11.81 38.01
C THR A 265 -6.73 -11.01 37.18
N ASN A 266 -8.01 -11.39 37.18
CA ASN A 266 -9.06 -10.61 36.49
C ASN A 266 -9.05 -9.14 36.92
N ASN A 267 -8.78 -8.86 38.20
CA ASN A 267 -8.64 -7.50 38.72
C ASN A 267 -7.38 -6.79 38.18
N THR A 268 -6.25 -7.49 38.05
CA THR A 268 -5.03 -6.91 37.46
C THR A 268 -5.28 -6.55 36.00
N ILE A 269 -5.86 -7.48 35.23
CA ILE A 269 -6.18 -7.29 33.80
C ILE A 269 -7.15 -6.11 33.62
N GLN A 270 -8.20 -6.03 34.45
CA GLN A 270 -9.17 -4.94 34.41
C GLN A 270 -8.53 -3.58 34.77
N ARG A 271 -7.61 -3.55 35.73
CA ARG A 271 -6.89 -2.31 36.07
C ARG A 271 -5.96 -1.88 34.93
N CYS A 272 -5.21 -2.81 34.36
CA CYS A 272 -4.35 -2.52 33.20
C CYS A 272 -5.16 -1.99 32.03
N SER A 273 -6.33 -2.58 31.72
CA SER A 273 -7.18 -2.11 30.62
C SER A 273 -7.78 -0.72 30.85
N GLN A 274 -8.07 -0.35 32.11
CA GLN A 274 -8.59 0.97 32.47
C GLN A 274 -7.52 2.07 32.48
N ILE A 275 -6.25 1.72 32.68
CA ILE A 275 -5.13 2.67 32.74
C ILE A 275 -4.56 2.96 31.34
N VAL A 276 -4.70 2.02 30.39
CA VAL A 276 -4.24 2.19 29.00
C VAL A 276 -4.88 3.41 28.32
N GLY A 277 -4.07 4.21 27.63
CA GLY A 277 -4.51 5.39 26.88
C GLY A 277 -4.20 6.71 27.59
N PRO A 278 -5.00 7.77 27.37
CA PRO A 278 -4.62 9.14 27.77
C PRO A 278 -4.45 9.31 29.29
N LEU A 279 -5.16 8.50 30.07
CA LEU A 279 -5.07 8.52 31.54
C LEU A 279 -3.74 7.96 32.03
N GLY A 280 -3.28 6.84 31.47
CA GLY A 280 -1.97 6.27 31.77
C GLY A 280 -0.85 7.20 31.36
N GLU A 281 -0.91 7.78 30.16
CA GLU A 281 0.08 8.76 29.71
C GLU A 281 0.10 10.03 30.55
N ALA A 282 -1.05 10.53 31.01
CA ALA A 282 -1.11 11.67 31.91
C ALA A 282 -0.49 11.35 33.28
N LEU A 283 -0.72 10.13 33.80
CA LEU A 283 -0.12 9.66 35.05
C LEU A 283 1.40 9.49 34.91
N ASP A 284 1.86 8.88 33.81
CA ASP A 284 3.28 8.73 33.50
C ASP A 284 3.95 10.07 33.28
N SER A 285 3.32 11.02 32.59
CA SER A 285 3.85 12.38 32.40
C SER A 285 4.00 13.12 33.74
N VAL A 286 3.03 12.98 34.65
CA VAL A 286 3.13 13.57 35.98
C VAL A 286 4.23 12.90 36.79
N PHE A 287 4.35 11.57 36.71
CA PHE A 287 5.40 10.80 37.37
C PHE A 287 6.79 11.16 36.82
N ASP A 288 6.99 11.15 35.50
CA ASP A 288 8.22 11.56 34.82
C ASP A 288 8.62 12.99 35.23
N SER A 289 7.69 13.95 35.19
CA SER A 289 7.98 15.35 35.54
C SER A 289 8.33 15.57 37.02
N LYS A 290 7.72 14.80 37.94
CA LYS A 290 7.90 15.00 39.38
C LYS A 290 8.99 14.11 39.98
N VAL A 291 9.31 13.00 39.34
CA VAL A 291 10.19 11.95 39.88
C VAL A 291 11.44 11.77 39.01
N ILE A 292 11.32 11.78 37.67
CA ILE A 292 12.44 11.44 36.77
C ILE A 292 13.19 12.69 36.26
N GLU A 293 12.50 13.79 35.95
CA GLU A 293 13.11 15.03 35.45
C GLU A 293 14.01 15.73 36.48
N ASN A 294 13.86 15.42 37.77
CA ASN A 294 14.78 15.87 38.82
C ASN A 294 16.12 15.09 38.83
N GLU A 295 16.19 13.91 38.19
CA GLU A 295 17.32 12.98 38.32
C GLU A 295 18.07 12.73 36.99
N LEU A 296 17.48 12.94 35.80
CA LEU A 296 18.14 12.63 34.52
C LEU A 296 17.89 13.65 33.38
N TYR A 297 18.98 14.09 32.74
CA TYR A 297 18.99 15.00 31.58
C TYR A 297 18.67 14.25 30.27
N ARG A 298 17.55 14.55 29.60
CA ARG A 298 17.23 14.01 28.25
C ARG A 298 17.67 14.97 27.14
N HIS A 299 18.36 14.44 26.12
CA HIS A 299 18.68 15.18 24.89
C HIS A 299 17.42 15.46 24.05
N ARG A 300 17.13 16.74 23.75
CA ARG A 300 16.12 17.12 22.76
C ARG A 300 16.57 16.69 21.36
N ARG A 301 15.78 15.88 20.66
CA ARG A 301 15.97 15.64 19.22
C ARG A 301 15.86 16.98 18.48
N ARG A 302 16.83 17.28 17.61
CA ARG A 302 16.75 18.44 16.71
C ARG A 302 15.60 18.20 15.73
N ASN A 303 14.71 19.18 15.58
CA ASN A 303 13.77 19.21 14.47
C ASN A 303 14.58 19.25 13.18
N LEU A 304 14.48 18.19 12.37
CA LEU A 304 14.98 18.21 11.01
C LEU A 304 14.07 19.17 10.21
N ASP A 305 14.68 20.18 9.61
CA ASP A 305 13.98 21.16 8.79
C ASP A 305 13.49 20.50 7.50
N ARG A 306 12.19 20.20 7.46
CA ARG A 306 11.51 19.55 6.32
C ARG A 306 11.69 20.37 5.04
N ASP A 307 11.64 21.69 5.17
CA ASP A 307 11.62 22.60 4.02
C ASP A 307 13.00 22.66 3.36
N LEU A 308 14.07 22.59 4.15
CA LEU A 308 15.44 22.47 3.65
C LEU A 308 15.66 21.19 2.84
N ASN A 309 15.09 20.06 3.27
CA ASN A 309 15.24 18.78 2.56
C ASN A 309 14.42 18.74 1.26
N VAL A 310 13.21 19.30 1.26
CA VAL A 310 12.40 19.45 0.06
C VAL A 310 13.09 20.38 -0.94
N SER A 311 13.66 21.49 -0.48
CA SER A 311 14.41 22.42 -1.33
C SER A 311 15.60 21.74 -2.02
N LYS A 312 16.43 21.00 -1.28
CA LYS A 312 17.55 20.24 -1.86
C LYS A 312 17.10 19.23 -2.90
N MET A 313 15.97 18.57 -2.66
CA MET A 313 15.39 17.61 -3.60
C MET A 313 14.91 18.30 -4.88
N ILE A 314 14.23 19.45 -4.78
CA ILE A 314 13.75 20.19 -5.96
C ILE A 314 14.93 20.73 -6.78
N THR A 315 15.95 21.29 -6.15
CA THR A 315 17.14 21.77 -6.87
C THR A 315 17.84 20.63 -7.59
N PHE A 316 18.00 19.47 -6.94
CA PHE A 316 18.64 18.30 -7.55
C PHE A 316 17.82 17.71 -8.70
N LEU A 317 16.49 17.61 -8.57
CA LEU A 317 15.62 16.99 -9.56
C LEU A 317 15.19 17.95 -10.69
N GLY A 318 15.23 19.26 -10.45
CA GLY A 318 14.79 20.29 -11.40
C GLY A 318 15.70 20.40 -12.62
N ASP A 319 17.02 20.30 -12.42
CA ASP A 319 18.01 20.39 -13.50
C ASP A 319 17.95 19.19 -14.46
N GLU A 320 17.45 18.05 -13.99
CA GLU A 320 17.47 16.77 -14.70
C GLU A 320 16.32 16.56 -15.70
N SER A 321 15.41 17.54 -15.84
CA SER A 321 14.27 17.49 -16.79
C SER A 321 13.51 16.14 -16.77
N LEU A 322 13.36 15.55 -15.59
CA LEU A 322 12.94 14.16 -15.36
C LEU A 322 11.53 13.82 -15.88
N PHE A 323 10.73 14.82 -16.19
CA PHE A 323 9.36 14.69 -16.69
C PHE A 323 9.22 15.05 -18.18
N SER A 324 10.33 15.41 -18.85
CA SER A 324 10.34 15.74 -20.27
C SER A 324 10.51 14.47 -21.12
N GLN A 325 9.62 14.30 -22.10
CA GLN A 325 9.58 13.09 -22.93
C GLN A 325 10.72 13.11 -23.94
N THR A 326 11.77 12.31 -23.72
CA THR A 326 12.91 12.25 -24.65
C THR A 326 12.80 11.00 -25.53
N PRO A 327 12.66 11.14 -26.87
CA PRO A 327 12.52 9.99 -27.76
C PRO A 327 13.70 9.01 -27.62
N GLY A 328 13.40 7.74 -27.33
CA GLY A 328 14.41 6.67 -27.25
C GLY A 328 14.98 6.39 -25.85
N ARG A 329 14.62 7.16 -24.80
CA ARG A 329 15.08 6.89 -23.42
C ARG A 329 14.21 5.80 -22.76
N HIS A 330 14.70 4.57 -22.75
CA HIS A 330 14.05 3.42 -22.10
C HIS A 330 15.09 2.54 -21.38
N HIS A 331 14.68 1.89 -20.29
CA HIS A 331 15.57 0.94 -19.60
C HIS A 331 15.80 -0.28 -20.49
N ARG A 332 17.05 -0.68 -20.72
CA ARG A 332 17.37 -1.87 -21.53
C ARG A 332 16.73 -3.15 -21.00
N ALA A 333 16.64 -3.32 -19.67
CA ALA A 333 15.99 -4.50 -19.09
C ALA A 333 14.44 -4.42 -19.09
N PHE A 334 13.87 -3.22 -19.24
CA PHE A 334 12.42 -3.03 -19.27
C PHE A 334 11.98 -2.13 -20.43
N PRO A 335 12.26 -2.52 -21.68
CA PRO A 335 11.98 -1.70 -22.86
C PRO A 335 10.48 -1.49 -23.08
N LYS A 336 9.63 -2.28 -22.40
CA LYS A 336 8.16 -2.24 -22.48
C LYS A 336 7.51 -1.67 -21.20
N TYR A 337 8.27 -1.05 -20.29
CA TYR A 337 7.69 -0.50 -19.07
C TYR A 337 6.81 0.71 -19.39
N PHE A 338 5.54 0.65 -18.97
CA PHE A 338 4.59 1.74 -19.08
C PHE A 338 3.81 1.85 -17.78
N HIS A 339 3.70 3.06 -17.23
CA HIS A 339 2.90 3.31 -16.05
C HIS A 339 1.43 3.05 -16.37
N ASN A 340 0.83 2.06 -15.73
CA ASN A 340 -0.59 1.76 -15.90
C ASN A 340 -1.22 1.37 -14.57
N GLU A 341 -2.15 2.20 -14.10
CA GLU A 341 -2.94 1.96 -12.88
C GLU A 341 -4.19 1.10 -13.12
N ASN A 342 -4.48 0.77 -14.39
CA ASN A 342 -5.60 -0.10 -14.71
C ASN A 342 -5.37 -1.51 -14.16
N PRO A 343 -6.45 -2.23 -13.79
CA PRO A 343 -6.32 -3.62 -13.37
C PRO A 343 -5.60 -4.42 -14.45
N LYS A 344 -4.57 -5.19 -14.07
CA LYS A 344 -3.81 -6.05 -15.01
C LYS A 344 -4.71 -6.98 -15.83
N PHE A 345 -5.86 -7.37 -15.27
CA PHE A 345 -6.87 -8.20 -15.91
C PHE A 345 -8.27 -7.57 -15.72
N PRO A 346 -8.69 -6.64 -16.59
CA PRO A 346 -9.92 -5.87 -16.40
C PRO A 346 -11.18 -6.74 -16.47
N GLY A 347 -11.22 -7.76 -17.33
CA GLY A 347 -12.33 -8.71 -17.43
C GLY A 347 -12.51 -9.52 -16.14
N LYS A 348 -11.42 -10.13 -15.65
CA LYS A 348 -11.42 -10.87 -14.37
C LYS A 348 -11.79 -9.96 -13.19
N PHE A 349 -11.28 -8.73 -13.17
CA PHE A 349 -11.63 -7.74 -12.16
C PHE A 349 -13.15 -7.47 -12.16
N GLN A 350 -13.73 -7.20 -13.34
CA GLN A 350 -15.17 -6.97 -13.48
C GLN A 350 -15.98 -8.20 -13.05
N GLY A 351 -15.57 -9.40 -13.50
CA GLY A 351 -16.20 -10.67 -13.11
C GLY A 351 -16.20 -10.84 -11.59
N LYS A 352 -15.07 -10.57 -10.93
CA LYS A 352 -14.94 -10.62 -9.48
C LYS A 352 -15.85 -9.61 -8.78
N MET A 353 -15.90 -8.36 -9.25
CA MET A 353 -16.79 -7.34 -8.68
C MET A 353 -18.27 -7.72 -8.82
N LYS A 354 -18.68 -8.30 -9.95
CA LYS A 354 -20.03 -8.84 -10.15
C LYS A 354 -20.32 -10.00 -9.20
N GLN A 355 -19.39 -10.94 -9.04
CA GLN A 355 -19.51 -12.07 -8.12
C GLN A 355 -19.71 -11.59 -6.67
N LEU A 356 -18.88 -10.66 -6.20
CA LEU A 356 -18.95 -10.13 -4.84
C LEU A 356 -20.26 -9.36 -4.59
N SER A 357 -20.71 -8.58 -5.57
CA SER A 357 -21.97 -7.82 -5.47
C SER A 357 -23.17 -8.75 -5.40
N LYS A 358 -23.25 -9.78 -6.26
CA LYS A 358 -24.30 -10.82 -6.20
C LYS A 358 -24.34 -11.53 -4.84
N ARG A 359 -23.18 -11.82 -4.25
CA ARG A 359 -23.07 -12.43 -2.91
C ARG A 359 -23.62 -11.51 -1.82
N LEU A 360 -23.36 -10.21 -1.90
CA LEU A 360 -23.95 -9.24 -0.98
C LEU A 360 -25.46 -9.20 -1.14
N ASP A 361 -25.98 -9.06 -2.37
CA ASP A 361 -27.42 -9.05 -2.66
C ASP A 361 -28.15 -10.26 -2.06
N LYS A 362 -27.55 -11.45 -2.18
CA LYS A 362 -28.08 -12.68 -1.56
C LYS A 362 -28.21 -12.54 -0.04
N ARG A 363 -27.20 -11.96 0.63
CA ARG A 363 -27.24 -11.72 2.09
C ARG A 363 -28.32 -10.73 2.49
N ARG A 364 -28.51 -9.64 1.74
CA ARG A 364 -29.58 -8.66 2.02
C ARG A 364 -30.96 -9.28 1.93
N ARG A 365 -31.19 -10.15 0.94
CA ARG A 365 -32.46 -10.88 0.83
C ARG A 365 -32.72 -11.76 2.05
N ILE A 366 -31.71 -12.50 2.51
CA ILE A 366 -31.84 -13.34 3.72
C ILE A 366 -32.14 -12.49 4.95
N ILE A 367 -31.41 -11.39 5.16
CA ILE A 367 -31.64 -10.49 6.30
C ILE A 367 -33.05 -9.87 6.24
N ALA A 368 -33.50 -9.43 5.06
CA ALA A 368 -34.84 -8.89 4.88
C ALA A 368 -35.94 -9.92 5.15
N CYS A 369 -35.72 -11.20 4.86
CA CYS A 369 -36.65 -12.27 5.22
C CYS A 369 -36.72 -12.52 6.74
N ILE A 370 -35.60 -12.35 7.46
CA ILE A 370 -35.54 -12.55 8.92
C ILE A 370 -36.17 -11.37 9.68
N VAL A 371 -36.03 -10.14 9.19
CA VAL A 371 -36.59 -8.94 9.85
C VAL A 371 -38.10 -8.81 9.65
N ASN A 372 -38.66 -9.44 8.59
CA ASN A 372 -40.09 -9.41 8.27
C ASN A 372 -40.84 -10.69 8.68
N ALA A 373 -40.18 -11.62 9.36
CA ALA A 373 -40.77 -12.81 9.99
C ALA A 373 -40.80 -12.62 11.50
#